data_AF-A0A7X9EBN4-F1
#
_entry.id   AF-A0A7X9EBN4-F1
#
_cell.length_a   1.000
_cell.length_b   1.000
_cell.length_c   1.000
_cell.angle_alpha   90.00
_cell.angle_beta   90.00
_cell.angle_gamma   90.00
#
_symmetry.space_group_name_H-M   'P 1'
#
loop_
_entity.id
_entity.type
_entity.pdbx_description
1 polymer ?
#
loop_
_entity_poly.entity_id
_entity_poly.type
_entity_poly.pdbx_seq_one_letter_code
_entity_poly.pdbx_strand_id
1 'polypeptide(L)'
;MKDINMITKADMELISRLIPYTIPDEIPLTFHYGNKVIKGIPAEFNPKVYWRFLDSNVVQTVIVGEDTEGLELRAEYIEYRDFPVTEWVAYITNNSQKNTPVLSRIKIMDSELCGTNPVLIYSNGDTCRYDGYEVFTHKITEKITLSPTDGTPCNGAFPYMRLIFDEYSINIAIGWPAQWEVSVAPSENGVIYTAGQQRTNMYLKPGETIRTPGIN
;
A
#
# COMPACT_ATOMS: atom_id res chain seq x y z
N MET A 1 -21.15 21.65 -23.66
CA MET A 1 -20.14 22.00 -22.64
C MET A 1 -19.28 20.76 -22.47
N LYS A 2 -17.95 20.83 -22.65
CA LYS A 2 -17.09 19.67 -22.34
C LYS A 2 -17.16 19.49 -20.82
N ASP A 3 -17.55 18.30 -20.38
CA ASP A 3 -17.46 17.96 -18.97
C ASP A 3 -15.98 17.99 -18.58
N ILE A 4 -15.62 18.92 -17.70
CA ILE A 4 -14.24 19.10 -17.24
C ILE A 4 -13.77 17.93 -16.38
N ASN A 5 -14.69 17.08 -15.91
CA ASN A 5 -14.40 15.89 -15.12
C ASN A 5 -14.36 14.62 -15.98
N MET A 6 -14.52 14.73 -17.31
CA MET A 6 -14.45 13.58 -18.20
C MET A 6 -13.03 13.05 -18.28
N ILE A 7 -12.84 11.81 -17.83
CA ILE A 7 -11.56 11.12 -17.88
C ILE A 7 -11.13 10.91 -19.32
N THR A 8 -9.90 11.30 -19.61
CA THR A 8 -9.28 11.20 -20.93
C THR A 8 -8.36 9.98 -21.01
N LYS A 9 -7.99 9.61 -22.22
CA LYS A 9 -6.97 8.58 -22.43
C LYS A 9 -5.63 8.94 -21.76
N ALA A 10 -5.27 10.23 -21.77
CA ALA A 10 -4.04 10.70 -21.14
C ALA A 10 -4.09 10.55 -19.61
N ASP A 11 -5.26 10.73 -18.99
CA ASP A 11 -5.43 10.48 -17.55
C ASP A 11 -5.27 8.98 -17.26
N MET A 12 -5.84 8.10 -18.08
CA MET A 12 -5.72 6.64 -17.91
C MET A 12 -4.29 6.12 -18.09
N GLU A 13 -3.44 6.80 -18.89
CA GLU A 13 -2.03 6.45 -19.04
C GLU A 13 -1.24 6.57 -17.71
N LEU A 14 -1.77 7.35 -16.74
CA LEU A 14 -1.18 7.49 -15.40
C LEU A 14 -1.27 6.22 -14.56
N ILE A 15 -2.14 5.25 -14.87
CA ILE A 15 -2.21 3.96 -14.14
C ILE A 15 -0.83 3.28 -14.08
N SER A 16 -0.04 3.41 -15.14
CA SER A 16 1.32 2.86 -15.21
C SER A 16 2.26 3.42 -14.13
N ARG A 17 1.91 4.57 -13.52
CA ARG A 17 2.65 5.23 -12.44
C ARG A 17 2.14 4.87 -11.05
N LEU A 18 1.04 4.13 -10.94
CA LEU A 18 0.34 3.83 -9.68
C LEU A 18 0.66 2.42 -9.16
N ILE A 19 1.92 2.00 -9.26
CA ILE A 19 2.38 0.67 -8.82
C ILE A 19 1.45 -0.44 -9.36
N PRO A 20 1.31 -0.55 -10.69
CA PRO A 20 0.49 -1.59 -11.29
C PRO A 20 1.08 -2.98 -11.02
N TYR A 21 0.23 -4.01 -11.02
CA TYR A 21 0.71 -5.38 -10.96
C TYR A 21 1.61 -5.72 -12.16
N THR A 22 2.80 -6.27 -11.89
CA THR A 22 3.72 -6.79 -12.91
C THR A 22 3.84 -8.30 -12.81
N ILE A 23 4.54 -8.79 -11.78
CA ILE A 23 4.80 -10.20 -11.51
C ILE A 23 4.75 -10.47 -10.00
N PRO A 24 4.54 -11.72 -9.55
CA PRO A 24 4.40 -12.04 -8.14
C PRO A 24 5.55 -11.56 -7.24
N ASP A 25 6.80 -11.73 -7.66
CA ASP A 25 7.99 -11.37 -6.88
C ASP A 25 8.18 -9.86 -6.70
N GLU A 26 7.53 -9.04 -7.53
CA GLU A 26 7.69 -7.58 -7.58
C GLU A 26 6.49 -6.81 -7.00
N ILE A 27 5.45 -7.51 -6.50
CA ILE A 27 4.34 -6.82 -5.85
C ILE A 27 4.83 -6.06 -4.60
N PRO A 28 4.15 -4.99 -4.17
CA PRO A 28 4.70 -4.05 -3.18
C PRO A 28 4.55 -4.52 -1.72
N LEU A 29 4.43 -5.83 -1.51
CA LEU A 29 4.36 -6.48 -0.20
C LEU A 29 5.78 -6.72 0.34
N THR A 30 6.08 -6.19 1.52
CA THR A 30 7.31 -6.52 2.25
C THR A 30 6.99 -6.79 3.72
N PHE A 31 7.58 -7.84 4.30
CA PHE A 31 7.48 -8.08 5.74
C PHE A 31 8.65 -8.91 6.27
N HIS A 32 8.85 -8.86 7.59
CA HIS A 32 9.80 -9.72 8.28
C HIS A 32 9.08 -10.99 8.77
N TYR A 33 9.71 -12.15 8.54
CA TYR A 33 9.25 -13.47 8.97
C TYR A 33 10.37 -14.21 9.69
N GLY A 34 10.34 -14.15 11.03
CA GLY A 34 11.49 -14.51 11.86
C GLY A 34 12.71 -13.64 11.49
N ASN A 35 13.78 -14.28 11.03
CA ASN A 35 15.01 -13.60 10.59
C ASN A 35 15.06 -13.32 9.09
N LYS A 36 14.01 -13.69 8.34
CA LYS A 36 13.94 -13.48 6.88
C LYS A 36 13.15 -12.23 6.58
N VAL A 37 13.51 -11.54 5.50
CA VAL A 37 12.67 -10.51 4.88
C VAL A 37 12.07 -11.14 3.65
N ILE A 38 10.74 -11.13 3.55
CA ILE A 38 9.99 -11.57 2.38
C ILE A 38 9.54 -10.33 1.62
N LYS A 39 9.75 -10.35 0.31
CA LYS A 39 9.31 -9.33 -0.64
C LYS A 39 8.48 -9.99 -1.72
N GLY A 40 7.39 -9.35 -2.14
CA GLY A 40 6.43 -9.88 -3.08
C GLY A 40 5.86 -11.23 -2.63
N ILE A 41 5.55 -12.09 -3.60
CA ILE A 41 5.29 -13.52 -3.41
C ILE A 41 6.36 -14.27 -4.21
N PRO A 42 7.49 -14.63 -3.58
CA PRO A 42 8.63 -15.26 -4.24
C PRO A 42 8.31 -16.57 -4.96
N ALA A 43 9.13 -16.93 -5.95
CA ALA A 43 9.00 -18.18 -6.70
C ALA A 43 8.89 -19.44 -5.84
N GLU A 44 9.54 -19.51 -4.67
CA GLU A 44 9.44 -20.65 -3.75
C GLU A 44 8.04 -20.88 -3.16
N PHE A 45 7.17 -19.86 -3.22
CA PHE A 45 5.75 -19.97 -2.87
C PHE A 45 4.91 -20.57 -4.01
N ASN A 46 5.51 -20.88 -5.16
CA ASN A 46 4.84 -21.38 -6.37
C ASN A 46 3.59 -20.56 -6.75
N PRO A 47 3.73 -19.24 -6.95
CA PRO A 47 2.60 -18.34 -7.07
C PRO A 47 1.71 -18.66 -8.28
N LYS A 48 0.41 -18.51 -8.07
CA LYS A 48 -0.64 -18.59 -9.09
C LYS A 48 -1.33 -17.25 -9.18
N VAL A 49 -1.64 -16.85 -10.41
CA VAL A 49 -2.24 -15.55 -10.71
C VAL A 49 -3.57 -15.79 -11.39
N TYR A 50 -4.60 -15.13 -10.87
CA TYR A 50 -5.96 -15.17 -11.39
C TYR A 50 -6.43 -13.76 -11.64
N TRP A 51 -7.21 -13.55 -12.70
CA TRP A 51 -7.87 -12.28 -12.95
C TRP A 51 -9.37 -12.49 -13.08
N ARG A 52 -10.15 -11.50 -12.64
CA ARG A 52 -11.61 -11.47 -12.80
C ARG A 52 -12.12 -10.05 -12.95
N PHE A 53 -13.21 -9.90 -13.68
CA PHE A 53 -13.99 -8.67 -13.66
C PHE A 53 -14.86 -8.64 -12.40
N LEU A 54 -14.76 -7.57 -11.61
CA LEU A 54 -15.69 -7.31 -10.51
C LEU A 54 -16.95 -6.60 -11.04
N ASP A 55 -16.78 -5.76 -12.06
CA ASP A 55 -17.86 -5.17 -12.87
C ASP A 55 -17.35 -4.78 -14.28
N SER A 56 -18.11 -3.93 -15.00
CA SER A 56 -17.78 -3.48 -16.37
C SER A 56 -16.50 -2.64 -16.48
N ASN A 57 -16.03 -2.04 -15.39
CA ASN A 57 -14.86 -1.16 -15.35
C ASN A 57 -13.80 -1.61 -14.34
N VAL A 58 -14.08 -2.52 -13.42
CA VAL A 58 -13.16 -2.94 -12.36
C VAL A 58 -12.59 -4.33 -12.65
N VAL A 59 -11.26 -4.43 -12.68
CA VAL A 59 -10.52 -5.70 -12.80
C VAL A 59 -9.83 -5.99 -11.49
N GLN A 60 -9.93 -7.22 -11.02
CA GLN A 60 -9.15 -7.71 -9.90
C GLN A 60 -8.16 -8.77 -10.35
N THR A 61 -6.90 -8.60 -9.96
CA THR A 61 -5.85 -9.62 -10.03
C THR A 61 -5.60 -10.17 -8.63
N VAL A 62 -5.70 -11.49 -8.48
CA VAL A 62 -5.42 -12.21 -7.24
C VAL A 62 -4.18 -13.05 -7.43
N ILE A 63 -3.17 -12.80 -6.60
CA ILE A 63 -1.90 -13.53 -6.57
C ILE A 63 -1.88 -14.37 -5.30
N VAL A 64 -1.71 -15.69 -5.41
CA VAL A 64 -1.67 -16.61 -4.26
C VAL A 64 -0.46 -17.52 -4.37
N GLY A 65 0.31 -17.67 -3.30
CA GLY A 65 1.38 -18.66 -3.20
C GLY A 65 1.51 -19.20 -1.78
N GLU A 66 2.02 -20.42 -1.65
CA GLU A 66 2.24 -21.08 -0.36
C GLU A 66 3.65 -21.71 -0.34
N ASP A 67 4.40 -21.47 0.75
CA ASP A 67 5.71 -22.08 0.94
C ASP A 67 5.59 -23.54 1.44
N THR A 68 6.71 -24.25 1.49
CA THR A 68 6.75 -25.65 1.95
C THR A 68 6.43 -25.81 3.45
N GLU A 69 6.42 -24.73 4.22
CA GLU A 69 6.15 -24.73 5.66
C GLU A 69 4.69 -24.39 5.98
N GLY A 70 3.87 -24.10 4.97
CA GLY A 70 2.44 -23.79 5.10
C GLY A 70 2.14 -22.31 5.37
N LEU A 71 3.05 -21.39 5.05
CA LEU A 71 2.73 -19.95 5.00
C LEU A 71 2.15 -19.61 3.63
N GLU A 72 0.88 -19.23 3.59
CA GLU A 72 0.23 -18.75 2.37
C GLU A 72 0.22 -17.22 2.34
N LEU A 73 0.59 -16.66 1.19
CA LEU A 73 0.50 -15.25 0.87
C LEU A 73 -0.54 -15.08 -0.23
N ARG A 74 -1.48 -14.16 -0.01
CA ARG A 74 -2.44 -13.73 -1.03
C ARG A 74 -2.43 -12.22 -1.14
N ALA A 75 -2.21 -11.70 -2.33
CA ALA A 75 -2.38 -10.28 -2.63
C ALA A 75 -3.54 -10.09 -3.62
N GLU A 76 -4.30 -9.03 -3.41
CA GLU A 76 -5.38 -8.59 -4.28
C GLU A 76 -5.02 -7.20 -4.80
N TYR A 77 -4.92 -7.08 -6.12
CA TYR A 77 -4.74 -5.86 -6.87
C TYR A 77 -6.03 -5.52 -7.60
N ILE A 78 -6.52 -4.29 -7.47
CA ILE A 78 -7.69 -3.80 -8.20
C ILE A 78 -7.25 -2.67 -9.12
N GLU A 79 -7.74 -2.68 -10.36
CA GLU A 79 -7.54 -1.62 -11.34
C GLU A 79 -8.90 -1.15 -11.88
N TYR A 80 -9.10 0.16 -11.88
CA TYR A 80 -10.29 0.80 -12.46
C TYR A 80 -9.98 1.21 -13.91
N ARG A 81 -10.87 0.86 -14.84
CA ARG A 81 -10.69 1.08 -16.28
C ARG A 81 -11.37 2.35 -16.80
N ASP A 82 -12.06 3.07 -15.93
CA ASP A 82 -12.74 4.34 -16.19
C ASP A 82 -12.17 5.52 -15.38
N PHE A 83 -11.25 5.25 -14.44
CA PHE A 83 -10.53 6.25 -13.67
C PHE A 83 -9.15 5.70 -13.25
N PRO A 84 -8.06 6.49 -13.26
CA PRO A 84 -6.71 5.98 -12.97
C PRO A 84 -6.51 5.75 -11.46
N VAL A 85 -7.04 4.63 -10.97
CA VAL A 85 -6.95 4.21 -9.57
C VAL A 85 -6.57 2.74 -9.51
N THR A 86 -5.74 2.42 -8.53
CA THR A 86 -5.28 1.08 -8.23
C THR A 86 -5.43 0.82 -6.74
N GLU A 87 -5.77 -0.40 -6.34
CA GLU A 87 -5.82 -0.77 -4.92
C GLU A 87 -4.98 -1.99 -4.64
N TRP A 88 -4.31 -2.00 -3.49
CA TRP A 88 -3.57 -3.16 -2.98
C TRP A 88 -4.02 -3.53 -1.57
N VAL A 89 -4.24 -4.83 -1.37
CA VAL A 89 -4.38 -5.45 -0.04
C VAL A 89 -3.74 -6.84 -0.07
N ALA A 90 -3.13 -7.27 1.03
CA ALA A 90 -2.60 -8.61 1.17
C ALA A 90 -3.11 -9.31 2.43
N TYR A 91 -3.03 -10.63 2.38
CA TYR A 91 -3.42 -11.58 3.41
C TYR A 91 -2.26 -12.55 3.62
N ILE A 92 -2.01 -12.87 4.89
CA ILE A 92 -1.03 -13.86 5.31
C ILE A 92 -1.77 -14.89 6.14
N THR A 93 -1.77 -16.14 5.68
CA THR A 93 -2.47 -17.26 6.33
C THR A 93 -1.47 -18.32 6.78
N ASN A 94 -1.68 -18.86 7.97
CA ASN A 94 -0.92 -20.02 8.46
C ASN A 94 -1.72 -21.32 8.22
N ASN A 95 -1.41 -22.04 7.15
CA ASN A 95 -1.96 -23.35 6.82
C ASN A 95 -1.21 -24.51 7.51
N SER A 96 -0.15 -24.22 8.26
CA SER A 96 0.65 -25.23 8.96
C SER A 96 -0.02 -25.73 10.25
N GLN A 97 0.56 -26.76 10.87
CA GLN A 97 0.12 -27.32 12.16
C GLN A 97 0.81 -26.69 13.38
N LYS A 98 1.67 -25.68 13.18
CA LYS A 98 2.43 -25.00 14.23
C LYS A 98 2.22 -23.49 14.16
N ASN A 99 2.59 -22.78 15.22
CA ASN A 99 2.64 -21.32 15.15
C ASN A 99 3.69 -20.88 14.11
N THR A 100 3.40 -19.79 13.40
CA THR A 100 4.40 -19.19 12.53
C THR A 100 5.58 -18.63 13.35
N PRO A 101 6.77 -18.49 12.75
CA PRO A 101 7.71 -17.45 13.11
C PRO A 101 7.04 -16.07 13.25
N VAL A 102 7.71 -15.18 13.97
CA VAL A 102 7.22 -13.82 14.21
C VAL A 102 7.10 -13.05 12.89
N LEU A 103 5.92 -12.52 12.63
CA LEU A 103 5.60 -11.56 11.59
C LEU A 103 5.75 -10.14 12.16
N SER A 104 6.51 -9.30 11.47
CA SER A 104 6.67 -7.89 11.84
C SER A 104 6.94 -7.02 10.63
N ARG A 105 6.79 -5.70 10.78
CA ARG A 105 7.07 -4.69 9.73
C ARG A 105 6.33 -5.00 8.42
N ILE A 106 5.07 -5.37 8.53
CA ILE A 106 4.23 -5.72 7.37
C ILE A 106 3.84 -4.44 6.64
N LYS A 107 4.28 -4.33 5.38
CA LYS A 107 4.05 -3.21 4.47
C LYS A 107 3.39 -3.73 3.20
N ILE A 108 2.30 -3.08 2.79
CA ILE A 108 1.61 -3.36 1.53
C ILE A 108 1.95 -2.32 0.45
N MET A 109 2.80 -1.35 0.80
CA MET A 109 3.54 -0.55 -0.15
C MET A 109 5.00 -0.50 0.29
N ASP A 110 5.90 -0.83 -0.63
CA ASP A 110 7.34 -0.68 -0.51
C ASP A 110 7.91 -0.53 -1.92
N SER A 111 7.75 0.66 -2.50
CA SER A 111 8.00 0.89 -3.92
C SER A 111 8.56 2.28 -4.20
N GLU A 112 9.31 2.38 -5.29
CA GLU A 112 9.76 3.65 -5.81
C GLU A 112 8.67 4.28 -6.68
N LEU A 113 8.32 5.53 -6.37
CA LEU A 113 7.46 6.38 -7.19
C LEU A 113 8.35 7.41 -7.88
N CYS A 114 8.51 7.25 -9.20
CA CYS A 114 9.43 8.06 -9.98
C CYS A 114 8.78 9.38 -10.42
N GLY A 115 9.51 10.48 -10.31
CA GLY A 115 9.07 11.81 -10.73
C GLY A 115 9.99 12.88 -10.17
N THR A 116 9.92 14.10 -10.71
CA THR A 116 10.80 15.18 -10.31
C THR A 116 10.15 16.12 -9.29
N ASN A 117 10.98 16.73 -8.44
CA ASN A 117 10.57 17.69 -7.40
C ASN A 117 9.42 17.22 -6.49
N PRO A 118 9.55 16.05 -5.81
CA PRO A 118 8.50 15.50 -4.98
C PRO A 118 8.08 16.43 -3.82
N VAL A 119 6.77 16.68 -3.72
CA VAL A 119 6.13 17.42 -2.63
C VAL A 119 4.99 16.59 -2.05
N LEU A 120 5.00 16.38 -0.74
CA LEU A 120 3.93 15.71 -0.01
C LEU A 120 2.99 16.75 0.60
N ILE A 121 1.70 16.63 0.29
CA ILE A 121 0.61 17.31 0.97
C ILE A 121 -0.07 16.31 1.90
N TYR A 122 -0.15 16.63 3.19
CA TYR A 122 -0.72 15.76 4.22
C TYR A 122 -1.41 16.59 5.29
N SER A 123 -2.06 15.93 6.25
CA SER A 123 -2.75 16.60 7.35
C SER A 123 -2.49 15.93 8.70
N ASN A 124 -2.56 16.70 9.79
CA ASN A 124 -2.52 16.18 11.16
C ASN A 124 -3.82 15.46 11.57
N GLY A 125 -4.84 15.44 10.71
CA GLY A 125 -6.09 14.71 10.94
C GLY A 125 -6.88 15.22 12.15
N ASP A 126 -7.66 14.35 12.76
CA ASP A 126 -8.57 14.75 13.85
C ASP A 126 -7.85 14.77 15.19
N THR A 127 -7.24 15.92 15.50
CA THR A 127 -6.55 16.14 16.78
C THR A 127 -7.52 16.40 17.94
N CYS A 128 -8.84 16.49 17.67
CA CYS A 128 -9.85 17.00 18.60
C CYS A 128 -9.50 18.39 19.17
N ARG A 129 -8.74 19.20 18.41
CA ARG A 129 -8.32 20.56 18.77
C ARG A 129 -8.63 21.51 17.62
N TYR A 130 -8.43 22.81 17.85
CA TYR A 130 -8.71 23.86 16.86
C TYR A 130 -7.82 23.78 15.61
N ASP A 131 -6.67 23.10 15.72
CA ASP A 131 -5.71 22.87 14.63
C ASP A 131 -5.97 21.56 13.89
N GLY A 132 -7.05 20.84 14.22
CA GLY A 132 -7.40 19.59 13.54
C GLY A 132 -7.65 19.81 12.05
N TYR A 133 -7.24 18.82 11.25
CA TYR A 133 -7.29 18.81 9.80
C TYR A 133 -6.48 19.92 9.12
N GLU A 134 -5.50 20.50 9.81
CA GLU A 134 -4.55 21.43 9.20
C GLU A 134 -3.77 20.70 8.10
N VAL A 135 -3.58 21.38 6.97
CA VAL A 135 -2.92 20.84 5.77
C VAL A 135 -1.50 21.39 5.68
N PHE A 136 -0.54 20.48 5.55
CA PHE A 136 0.87 20.78 5.45
C PHE A 136 1.36 20.46 4.03
N THR A 137 2.34 21.24 3.57
CA THR A 137 3.05 21.01 2.31
C THR A 137 4.52 20.83 2.62
N HIS A 138 5.12 19.72 2.20
CA HIS A 138 6.49 19.37 2.53
C HIS A 138 7.24 18.91 1.28
N LYS A 139 8.29 19.64 0.90
CA LYS A 139 9.21 19.19 -0.14
C LYS A 139 10.05 18.03 0.40
N ILE A 140 10.07 16.91 -0.31
CA ILE A 140 10.80 15.71 0.14
C ILE A 140 12.30 15.90 -0.14
N THR A 141 13.04 16.41 0.84
CA THR A 141 14.53 16.46 0.83
C THR A 141 15.16 15.46 1.78
N GLU A 142 14.37 14.90 2.68
CA GLU A 142 14.75 13.87 3.64
C GLU A 142 13.55 12.94 3.91
N LYS A 143 13.77 11.87 4.68
CA LYS A 143 12.70 10.95 5.04
C LYS A 143 11.70 11.62 5.98
N ILE A 144 10.42 11.63 5.58
CA ILE A 144 9.29 11.96 6.45
C ILE A 144 8.53 10.68 6.82
N THR A 145 8.04 10.60 8.05
CA THR A 145 7.20 9.49 8.53
C THR A 145 5.92 10.06 9.14
N LEU A 146 4.78 9.54 8.72
CA LEU A 146 3.44 9.92 9.19
C LEU A 146 2.79 8.69 9.83
N SER A 147 2.22 8.87 11.01
CA SER A 147 1.44 7.82 11.67
C SER A 147 0.49 8.41 12.71
N PRO A 148 -0.71 7.82 12.92
CA PRO A 148 -1.58 8.23 14.00
C PRO A 148 -0.93 8.01 15.37
N THR A 149 -1.26 8.91 16.30
CA THR A 149 -0.62 8.98 17.63
C THR A 149 -1.35 8.14 18.69
N ASP A 150 -2.58 7.72 18.42
CA ASP A 150 -3.39 6.86 19.28
C ASP A 150 -3.96 5.66 18.51
N GLY A 151 -4.78 4.83 19.15
CA GLY A 151 -5.37 3.63 18.52
C GLY A 151 -6.35 3.93 17.36
N THR A 152 -6.64 5.19 17.05
CA THR A 152 -7.51 5.61 15.95
C THR A 152 -6.71 5.75 14.64
N PRO A 153 -7.37 5.80 13.48
CA PRO A 153 -6.67 5.92 12.21
C PRO A 153 -6.38 7.37 11.79
N CYS A 154 -6.74 8.36 12.60
CA CYS A 154 -6.87 9.75 12.14
C CYS A 154 -6.28 10.81 13.09
N ASN A 155 -6.02 10.49 14.35
CA ASN A 155 -5.49 11.48 15.30
C ASN A 155 -3.97 11.67 15.16
N GLY A 156 -3.53 12.86 14.77
CA GLY A 156 -2.13 13.23 14.58
C GLY A 156 -1.60 12.96 13.16
N ALA A 157 -2.31 12.16 12.36
CA ALA A 157 -2.05 11.98 10.94
C ALA A 157 -3.33 11.54 10.20
N PHE A 158 -3.65 12.23 9.10
CA PHE A 158 -4.82 11.91 8.26
C PHE A 158 -4.49 10.79 7.26
N PRO A 159 -5.37 9.77 7.06
CA PRO A 159 -5.09 8.64 6.17
C PRO A 159 -5.21 9.00 4.67
N TYR A 160 -5.35 10.28 4.33
CA TYR A 160 -5.38 10.77 2.97
C TYR A 160 -4.27 11.79 2.76
N MET A 161 -3.51 11.62 1.68
CA MET A 161 -2.39 12.48 1.33
C MET A 161 -2.29 12.61 -0.18
N ARG A 162 -1.53 13.60 -0.64
CA ARG A 162 -1.22 13.78 -2.05
C ARG A 162 0.28 13.90 -2.24
N LEU A 163 0.84 13.08 -3.11
CA LEU A 163 2.22 13.19 -3.57
C LEU A 163 2.22 13.89 -4.93
N ILE A 164 2.94 15.00 -5.04
CA ILE A 164 3.00 15.81 -6.25
C ILE A 164 4.42 15.74 -6.81
N PHE A 165 4.52 15.50 -8.10
CA PHE A 165 5.71 15.68 -8.92
C PHE A 165 5.42 16.75 -9.97
N ASP A 166 6.45 17.23 -10.68
CA ASP A 166 6.24 18.18 -11.78
C ASP A 166 5.41 17.54 -12.92
N GLU A 167 5.53 16.22 -13.12
CA GLU A 167 4.88 15.51 -14.22
C GLU A 167 3.46 15.03 -13.91
N TYR A 168 3.16 14.70 -12.64
CA TYR A 168 1.87 14.15 -12.22
C TYR A 168 1.67 14.25 -10.70
N SER A 169 0.46 13.98 -10.23
CA SER A 169 0.16 13.87 -8.81
C SER A 169 -0.61 12.60 -8.50
N ILE A 170 -0.35 12.02 -7.33
CA ILE A 170 -1.01 10.83 -6.81
C ILE A 170 -1.80 11.22 -5.56
N ASN A 171 -3.09 10.92 -5.53
CA ASN A 171 -3.84 10.90 -4.28
C ASN A 171 -3.67 9.52 -3.66
N ILE A 172 -3.42 9.46 -2.36
CA ILE A 172 -3.19 8.20 -1.65
C ILE A 172 -4.14 8.14 -0.47
N ALA A 173 -4.82 7.02 -0.31
CA ALA A 173 -5.76 6.72 0.76
C ALA A 173 -5.40 5.41 1.47
N ILE A 174 -5.50 5.43 2.80
CA ILE A 174 -5.21 4.27 3.65
C ILE A 174 -6.51 3.76 4.27
N GLY A 175 -6.97 2.61 3.79
CA GLY A 175 -8.09 1.86 4.33
C GLY A 175 -7.68 1.00 5.53
N TRP A 176 -7.62 1.60 6.72
CA TRP A 176 -7.32 0.88 7.95
C TRP A 176 -8.03 1.50 9.16
N PRO A 177 -8.69 0.72 10.04
CA PRO A 177 -9.42 1.26 11.18
C PRO A 177 -8.53 1.58 12.40
N ALA A 178 -7.23 1.27 12.34
CA ALA A 178 -6.29 1.41 13.44
C ALA A 178 -5.01 2.14 13.00
N GLN A 179 -3.94 2.04 13.78
CA GLN A 179 -2.67 2.71 13.49
C GLN A 179 -1.99 2.15 12.25
N TRP A 180 -1.64 3.07 11.35
CA TRP A 180 -0.86 2.84 10.14
C TRP A 180 0.41 3.70 10.19
N GLU A 181 1.39 3.36 9.35
CA GLU A 181 2.58 4.18 9.15
C GLU A 181 2.86 4.34 7.66
N VAL A 182 3.12 5.57 7.26
CA VAL A 182 3.67 5.91 5.95
C VAL A 182 5.05 6.52 6.14
N SER A 183 5.98 6.15 5.26
CA SER A 183 7.28 6.80 5.14
C SER A 183 7.51 7.17 3.69
N VAL A 184 7.94 8.41 3.45
CA VAL A 184 8.34 8.91 2.14
C VAL A 184 9.78 9.38 2.26
N ALA A 185 10.69 8.81 1.47
CA ALA A 185 12.10 9.16 1.48
C ALA A 185 12.58 9.47 0.06
N PRO A 186 13.49 10.45 -0.14
CA PRO A 186 14.04 10.71 -1.46
C PRO A 186 14.79 9.48 -2.00
N SER A 187 14.66 9.24 -3.30
CA SER A 187 15.41 8.23 -4.05
C SER A 187 16.15 8.89 -5.24
N GLU A 188 16.89 8.10 -6.01
CA GLU A 188 17.57 8.60 -7.21
C GLU A 188 16.58 9.13 -8.27
N ASN A 189 15.43 8.45 -8.44
CA ASN A 189 14.46 8.75 -9.50
C ASN A 189 13.15 9.37 -9.00
N GLY A 190 13.03 9.65 -7.69
CA GLY A 190 11.81 10.20 -7.09
C GLY A 190 11.78 9.97 -5.58
N VAL A 191 10.85 9.14 -5.11
CA VAL A 191 10.74 8.77 -3.69
C VAL A 191 10.53 7.27 -3.49
N ILE A 192 11.09 6.72 -2.41
CA ILE A 192 10.63 5.46 -1.84
C ILE A 192 9.41 5.74 -0.96
N TYR A 193 8.27 5.20 -1.35
CA TYR A 193 7.03 5.24 -0.59
C TYR A 193 6.80 3.91 0.10
N THR A 194 6.63 3.92 1.41
CA THR A 194 6.26 2.72 2.17
C THR A 194 5.04 2.94 3.02
N ALA A 195 4.10 2.00 3.03
CA ALA A 195 2.88 2.05 3.84
C ALA A 195 2.53 0.68 4.44
N GLY A 196 2.08 0.69 5.70
CA GLY A 196 1.72 -0.54 6.40
C GLY A 196 1.11 -0.29 7.78
N GLN A 197 1.02 -1.34 8.58
CA GLN A 197 0.62 -1.21 9.98
C GLN A 197 1.78 -0.60 10.79
N GLN A 198 1.49 0.38 11.67
CA GLN A 198 2.53 1.04 12.46
C GLN A 198 3.26 0.05 13.39
N ARG A 199 2.52 -0.87 14.02
CA ARG A 199 3.04 -1.82 15.01
C ARG A 199 2.57 -3.22 14.69
N THR A 200 3.50 -4.09 14.33
CA THR A 200 3.27 -5.53 14.13
C THR A 200 4.44 -6.32 14.68
N ASN A 201 4.17 -7.22 15.62
CA ASN A 201 5.13 -8.17 16.19
C ASN A 201 4.36 -9.34 16.81
N MET A 202 3.92 -10.26 15.96
CA MET A 202 2.97 -11.31 16.32
C MET A 202 3.32 -12.62 15.60
N TYR A 203 2.70 -13.72 16.00
CA TYR A 203 2.67 -14.96 15.23
C TYR A 203 1.21 -15.30 14.90
N LEU A 204 1.02 -16.15 13.90
CA LEU A 204 -0.29 -16.75 13.58
C LEU A 204 -0.32 -18.18 14.11
N LYS A 205 -1.40 -18.56 14.79
CA LYS A 205 -1.71 -19.96 15.10
C LYS A 205 -2.18 -20.70 13.83
N PRO A 206 -2.19 -22.05 13.84
CA PRO A 206 -2.78 -22.83 12.77
C PRO A 206 -4.19 -22.34 12.39
N GLY A 207 -4.40 -22.06 11.09
CA GLY A 207 -5.66 -21.58 10.52
C GLY A 207 -5.94 -20.09 10.69
N GLU A 208 -5.06 -19.31 11.34
CA GLU A 208 -5.24 -17.86 11.46
C GLU A 208 -4.78 -17.14 10.18
N THR A 209 -5.51 -16.08 9.84
CA THR A 209 -5.19 -15.15 8.74
C THR A 209 -5.14 -13.72 9.29
N ILE A 210 -4.14 -12.95 8.87
CA ILE A 210 -4.10 -11.50 9.02
C ILE A 210 -4.20 -10.84 7.65
N ARG A 211 -4.78 -9.63 7.59
CA ARG A 211 -4.76 -8.77 6.41
C ARG A 211 -3.96 -7.48 6.66
N THR A 212 -3.42 -6.89 5.60
CA THR A 212 -2.82 -5.57 5.61
C THR A 212 -3.88 -4.46 5.59
N PRO A 213 -3.50 -3.18 5.82
CA PRO A 213 -4.23 -2.04 5.29
C PRO A 213 -4.55 -2.22 3.81
N GLY A 214 -5.66 -1.65 3.35
CA GLY A 214 -5.86 -1.37 1.93
C GLY A 214 -5.19 -0.04 1.59
N ILE A 215 -4.52 0.04 0.45
CA ILE A 215 -3.99 1.31 -0.09
C ILE A 215 -4.61 1.54 -1.46
N ASN A 216 -5.13 2.75 -1.67
CA ASN A 216 -5.71 3.26 -2.91
C ASN A 216 -4.95 4.51 -3.35
#